data_AF-C5J6D7-F1
#
_entry.id   AF-C5J6D7-F1
#
_cell.length_a   1.000
_cell.length_b   1.000
_cell.length_c   1.000
_cell.angle_alpha   90.00
_cell.angle_beta   90.00
_cell.angle_gamma   90.00
#
_symmetry.space_group_name_H-M   'P 1'
#
loop_
_entity.id
_entity.type
_entity.pdbx_description
1 polymer ?
#
loop_
_entity_poly.entity_id
_entity_poly.type
_entity_poly.pdbx_seq_one_letter_code
_entity_poly.pdbx_strand_id
1 'polypeptide(L)'
;MKKMLLISSLVALPTITIVSCGQAQLGFQNENDVNKNQDFKDKVEIAFNDFQLEINKDKNTNLTYNQFKTEFENLFAEQKAKQNHDFPFACQEFSSKCLSDPEINDLVIKKLVNKKTLLFSPKKGRPIPWNDNSVNFINWDKKWDDNDKKVELTLRFGHYHSQLQKHTTGIQKFSLVFDE
;
A
#
# COMPACT_ATOMS: atom_id res chain seq x y z
N MET A 1 20.08 -47.80 -74.97
CA MET A 1 21.00 -47.07 -74.06
C MET A 1 20.20 -46.01 -73.32
N LYS A 2 19.95 -46.21 -72.02
CA LYS A 2 19.30 -45.24 -71.12
C LYS A 2 20.08 -45.25 -69.80
N LYS A 3 20.67 -44.11 -69.46
CA LYS A 3 21.24 -43.81 -68.14
C LYS A 3 20.08 -43.66 -67.14
N MET A 4 20.22 -44.23 -65.95
CA MET A 4 19.38 -43.82 -64.82
C MET A 4 20.24 -43.73 -63.56
N LEU A 5 20.13 -42.56 -62.93
CA LEU A 5 20.95 -42.06 -61.83
C LEU A 5 20.64 -42.77 -60.50
N LEU A 6 21.69 -42.93 -59.70
CA LEU A 6 21.64 -43.10 -58.24
C LEU A 6 21.09 -41.84 -57.58
N ILE A 7 20.16 -42.01 -56.63
CA ILE A 7 20.00 -41.08 -55.50
C ILE A 7 19.67 -41.91 -54.24
N SER A 8 20.65 -42.02 -53.35
CA SER A 8 20.46 -42.44 -51.95
C SER A 8 19.85 -41.29 -51.15
N SER A 9 18.69 -41.50 -50.55
CA SER A 9 18.08 -40.55 -49.62
C SER A 9 18.70 -40.71 -48.23
N LEU A 10 19.54 -39.74 -47.82
CA LEU A 10 19.93 -39.52 -46.43
C LEU A 10 18.76 -38.85 -45.68
N VAL A 11 18.33 -39.44 -44.57
CA VAL A 11 17.42 -38.81 -43.60
C VAL A 11 18.27 -37.97 -42.65
N ALA A 12 18.05 -36.65 -42.65
CA ALA A 12 18.69 -35.72 -41.74
C ALA A 12 17.94 -35.70 -40.39
N LEU A 13 18.63 -36.00 -39.29
CA LEU A 13 18.16 -35.69 -37.94
C LEU A 13 18.67 -34.29 -37.53
N PRO A 14 17.82 -33.43 -36.95
CA PRO A 14 18.27 -32.17 -36.38
C PRO A 14 18.98 -32.41 -35.03
N THR A 15 20.23 -31.98 -34.95
CA THR A 15 21.02 -31.89 -33.71
C THR A 15 20.47 -30.77 -32.82
N ILE A 16 20.01 -31.13 -31.62
CA ILE A 16 19.74 -30.19 -30.54
C ILE A 16 21.08 -29.83 -29.88
N THR A 17 21.52 -28.59 -30.05
CA THR A 17 22.67 -28.03 -29.32
C THR A 17 22.24 -27.68 -27.89
N ILE A 18 22.75 -28.43 -26.93
CA ILE A 18 22.68 -28.14 -25.50
C ILE A 18 23.91 -27.28 -25.16
N VAL A 19 23.70 -26.01 -24.81
CA VAL A 19 24.78 -25.13 -24.35
C VAL A 19 24.82 -25.16 -22.81
N SER A 20 25.99 -25.53 -22.31
CA SER A 20 26.37 -25.78 -20.92
C SER A 20 26.15 -24.59 -19.97
N CYS A 21 25.66 -24.89 -18.76
CA CYS A 21 26.03 -24.17 -17.54
C CYS A 21 26.23 -25.19 -16.40
N GLY A 22 27.50 -25.43 -16.05
CA GLY A 22 28.00 -25.58 -14.68
C GLY A 22 27.42 -26.66 -13.75
N GLN A 23 28.18 -27.75 -13.63
CA GLN A 23 28.38 -28.68 -12.50
C GLN A 23 27.19 -29.09 -11.59
N ALA A 24 26.92 -30.39 -11.67
CA ALA A 24 26.09 -31.18 -10.77
C ALA A 24 26.63 -31.24 -9.33
N GLN A 25 25.70 -31.23 -8.37
CA GLN A 25 25.75 -32.13 -7.22
C GLN A 25 24.36 -32.75 -7.04
N LEU A 26 24.26 -34.03 -7.41
CA LEU A 26 23.16 -34.91 -7.03
C LEU A 26 23.43 -35.40 -5.62
N GLY A 27 22.46 -35.23 -4.72
CA GLY A 27 22.42 -35.86 -3.42
C GLY A 27 20.97 -36.13 -3.04
N PHE A 28 20.43 -37.27 -3.47
CA PHE A 28 19.19 -37.80 -2.91
C PHE A 28 19.50 -38.38 -1.53
N GLN A 29 18.91 -37.82 -0.48
CA GLN A 29 18.69 -38.52 0.78
C GLN A 29 17.26 -38.25 1.29
N ASN A 30 16.45 -39.30 1.14
CA ASN A 30 15.38 -39.82 1.98
C ASN A 30 14.15 -38.97 2.32
N GLU A 31 13.02 -39.52 1.87
CA GLU A 31 11.69 -39.42 2.45
C GLU A 31 11.75 -39.52 3.99
N ASN A 32 11.27 -38.49 4.68
CA ASN A 32 10.36 -38.61 5.83
C ASN A 32 9.79 -37.24 6.19
N ASP A 33 8.48 -37.26 6.42
CA ASP A 33 7.67 -36.27 7.10
C ASP A 33 7.35 -34.96 6.39
N VAL A 34 6.22 -35.04 5.68
CA VAL A 34 5.13 -34.06 5.71
C VAL A 34 5.18 -33.21 6.99
N ASN A 35 5.79 -32.03 6.90
CA ASN A 35 5.45 -30.94 7.78
C ASN A 35 4.81 -29.83 6.96
N LYS A 36 3.56 -30.10 6.58
CA LYS A 36 2.53 -29.06 6.39
C LYS A 36 2.31 -28.37 7.75
N ASN A 37 3.29 -27.63 8.24
CA ASN A 37 2.98 -26.48 9.06
C ASN A 37 2.84 -25.33 8.08
N GLN A 38 1.58 -25.12 7.67
CA GLN A 38 1.13 -23.82 7.19
C GLN A 38 1.76 -22.78 8.11
N ASP A 39 2.66 -21.98 7.54
CA ASP A 39 3.22 -20.79 8.16
C ASP A 39 2.06 -19.92 8.67
N PHE A 40 1.61 -20.14 9.91
CA PHE A 40 1.07 -19.09 10.77
C PHE A 40 2.26 -18.18 11.08
N LYS A 41 2.69 -17.42 10.08
CA LYS A 41 3.42 -16.20 10.33
C LYS A 41 2.35 -15.22 10.75
N ASP A 42 2.22 -15.04 12.06
CA ASP A 42 1.75 -13.76 12.59
C ASP A 42 2.46 -12.69 11.77
N LYS A 43 1.73 -12.05 10.85
CA LYS A 43 2.25 -10.91 10.11
C LYS A 43 2.40 -9.83 11.16
N VAL A 44 3.57 -9.79 11.79
CA VAL A 44 3.99 -8.67 12.62
C VAL A 44 4.01 -7.48 11.68
N GLU A 45 2.97 -6.66 11.76
CA GLU A 45 2.92 -5.37 11.07
C GLU A 45 4.01 -4.50 11.69
N ILE A 46 5.20 -4.50 11.08
CA ILE A 46 6.30 -3.65 11.51
C ILE A 46 5.89 -2.20 11.23
N ALA A 47 5.56 -1.46 12.28
CA ALA A 47 5.32 -0.03 12.18
C ALA A 47 6.66 0.67 11.96
N PHE A 48 6.79 1.36 10.82
CA PHE A 48 7.94 2.16 10.47
C PHE A 48 7.88 3.53 11.15
N ASN A 49 9.04 4.15 11.31
CA ASN A 49 9.20 5.52 11.80
C ASN A 49 9.82 6.39 10.68
N ASP A 50 9.23 6.31 9.49
CA ASP A 50 9.74 6.90 8.25
C ASP A 50 9.23 8.33 8.03
N PHE A 51 8.21 8.75 8.77
CA PHE A 51 7.57 10.05 8.60
C PHE A 51 7.39 10.78 9.93
N GLN A 52 7.08 12.07 9.85
CA GLN A 52 6.66 12.90 10.97
C GLN A 52 5.36 13.61 10.57
N LEU A 53 4.39 13.58 11.49
CA LEU A 53 3.14 14.31 11.37
C LEU A 53 2.97 15.13 12.64
N GLU A 54 2.76 16.43 12.49
CA GLU A 54 2.61 17.36 13.61
C GLU A 54 1.67 18.50 13.28
N ILE A 55 1.13 19.16 14.30
CA ILE A 55 0.37 20.40 14.14
C ILE A 55 1.35 21.51 13.79
N ASN A 56 1.02 22.30 12.77
CA ASN A 56 1.80 23.48 12.43
C ASN A 56 1.54 24.61 13.45
N LYS A 57 2.28 24.60 14.56
CA LYS A 57 2.13 25.57 15.65
C LYS A 57 2.48 27.01 15.25
N ASP A 58 3.30 27.22 14.21
CA ASP A 58 3.60 28.56 13.68
C ASP A 58 2.37 29.27 13.10
N LYS A 59 1.40 28.49 12.61
CA LYS A 59 0.15 28.99 12.01
C LYS A 59 -1.09 28.75 12.88
N ASN A 60 -1.00 27.82 13.82
CA ASN A 60 -2.14 27.29 14.56
C ASN A 60 -1.82 27.24 16.05
N THR A 61 -1.28 28.33 16.59
CA THR A 61 -0.71 28.40 17.94
C THR A 61 -1.75 28.13 19.03
N ASN A 62 -3.03 28.46 18.77
CA ASN A 62 -4.15 28.28 19.70
C ASN A 62 -5.18 27.25 19.21
N LEU A 63 -4.77 26.33 18.33
CA LEU A 63 -5.66 25.29 17.83
C LEU A 63 -5.91 24.26 18.91
N THR A 64 -7.13 24.25 19.43
CA THR A 64 -7.58 23.32 20.46
C THR A 64 -7.96 21.96 19.86
N TYR A 65 -8.01 20.94 20.71
CA TYR A 65 -8.51 19.60 20.36
C TYR A 65 -9.89 19.65 19.68
N ASN A 66 -10.85 20.35 20.28
CA ASN A 66 -12.21 20.42 19.75
C ASN A 66 -12.27 21.14 18.40
N GLN A 67 -11.50 22.22 18.22
CA GLN A 67 -11.44 22.91 16.93
C GLN A 67 -10.86 21.99 15.84
N PHE A 68 -9.78 21.26 16.14
CA PHE A 68 -9.20 20.31 15.19
C PHE A 68 -10.15 19.16 14.88
N LYS A 69 -10.77 18.55 15.90
CA LYS A 69 -11.76 17.47 15.73
C LYS A 69 -12.95 17.94 14.90
N THR A 70 -13.51 19.10 15.19
CA THR A 70 -14.62 19.68 14.40
C THR A 70 -14.20 19.97 12.97
N GLU A 71 -13.03 20.57 12.73
CA GLU A 71 -12.56 20.80 11.36
C GLU A 71 -12.37 19.48 10.62
N PHE A 72 -11.74 18.49 11.25
CA PHE A 72 -11.51 17.17 10.66
C PHE A 72 -12.84 16.52 10.25
N GLU A 73 -13.81 16.43 11.17
CA GLU A 73 -15.10 15.79 10.90
C GLU A 73 -15.92 16.57 9.85
N ASN A 74 -15.84 17.90 9.83
CA ASN A 74 -16.47 18.71 8.78
C ASN A 74 -15.86 18.43 7.40
N LEU A 75 -14.53 18.37 7.31
CA LEU A 75 -13.85 18.01 6.06
C LEU A 75 -14.18 16.58 5.62
N PHE A 76 -14.27 15.66 6.57
CA PHE A 76 -14.66 14.27 6.31
C PHE A 76 -16.08 14.19 5.74
N ALA A 77 -17.05 14.85 6.37
CA ALA A 77 -18.42 14.90 5.91
C ALA A 77 -18.53 15.55 4.52
N GLU A 78 -17.77 16.62 4.25
CA GLU A 78 -17.70 17.27 2.94
C GLU A 78 -17.22 16.29 1.85
N GLN A 79 -16.15 15.54 2.10
CA GLN A 79 -15.65 14.54 1.14
C GLN A 79 -16.66 13.42 0.90
N LYS A 80 -17.29 12.92 1.97
CA LYS A 80 -18.31 11.86 1.87
C LYS A 80 -19.53 12.31 1.08
N ALA A 81 -20.00 13.53 1.34
CA ALA A 81 -21.11 14.13 0.59
C ALA A 81 -20.76 14.34 -0.89
N LYS A 82 -19.56 14.85 -1.19
CA LYS A 82 -19.09 15.03 -2.56
C LYS A 82 -19.03 13.70 -3.32
N GLN A 83 -18.51 12.66 -2.69
CA GLN A 83 -18.48 11.34 -3.30
C GLN A 83 -19.88 10.80 -3.60
N ASN A 84 -20.80 10.91 -2.65
CA ASN A 84 -22.19 10.49 -2.87
C ASN A 84 -22.87 11.29 -3.99
N HIS A 85 -22.51 12.57 -4.14
CA HIS A 85 -23.00 13.40 -5.23
C HIS A 85 -22.42 12.99 -6.59
N ASP A 86 -21.09 12.78 -6.66
CA ASP A 86 -20.39 12.45 -7.90
C ASP A 86 -20.65 10.99 -8.34
N PHE A 87 -20.98 10.11 -7.39
CA PHE A 87 -21.19 8.68 -7.60
C PHE A 87 -22.40 8.11 -6.81
N PRO A 88 -23.62 8.59 -7.08
CA PRO A 88 -24.80 8.32 -6.24
C PRO A 88 -25.19 6.84 -6.16
N PHE A 89 -24.98 6.09 -7.24
CA PHE A 89 -25.29 4.65 -7.30
C PHE A 89 -24.11 3.77 -6.87
N ALA A 90 -22.89 4.30 -6.93
CA ALA A 90 -21.68 3.52 -6.70
C ALA A 90 -21.46 3.20 -5.21
N CYS A 91 -21.95 4.07 -4.32
CA CYS A 91 -21.93 3.86 -2.89
C CYS A 91 -23.13 3.07 -2.34
N GLN A 92 -24.23 2.95 -3.12
CA GLN A 92 -25.40 2.17 -2.73
C GLN A 92 -25.24 0.67 -3.03
N GLU A 93 -24.51 0.32 -4.10
CA GLU A 93 -24.33 -1.07 -4.54
C GLU A 93 -23.00 -1.72 -4.11
N PHE A 94 -22.32 -1.18 -3.09
CA PHE A 94 -20.98 -1.65 -2.65
C PHE A 94 -19.95 -1.72 -3.80
N SER A 95 -20.06 -0.83 -4.79
CA SER A 95 -19.12 -0.83 -5.91
C SER A 95 -17.74 -0.36 -5.46
N SER A 96 -16.69 -0.85 -6.13
CA SER A 96 -15.29 -0.45 -5.91
C SER A 96 -15.00 1.04 -6.17
N LYS A 97 -15.99 1.84 -6.56
CA LYS A 97 -15.87 3.28 -6.80
C LYS A 97 -16.22 4.13 -5.58
N CYS A 98 -16.85 3.54 -4.54
CA CYS A 98 -17.01 4.24 -3.28
C CYS A 98 -15.71 4.17 -2.48
N LEU A 99 -15.25 5.30 -1.95
CA LEU A 99 -14.04 5.38 -1.16
C LEU A 99 -14.42 4.91 0.23
N SER A 100 -13.59 4.04 0.77
CA SER A 100 -13.69 3.64 2.16
C SER A 100 -13.37 4.83 3.07
N ASP A 101 -13.87 4.79 4.31
CA ASP A 101 -13.58 5.84 5.30
C ASP A 101 -12.06 6.09 5.46
N PRO A 102 -11.16 5.07 5.43
CA PRO A 102 -9.71 5.31 5.45
C PRO A 102 -9.15 6.05 4.23
N GLU A 103 -9.75 5.88 3.05
CA GLU A 103 -9.37 6.62 1.84
C GLU A 103 -9.90 8.06 1.91
N ILE A 104 -11.09 8.26 2.47
CA ILE A 104 -11.62 9.60 2.74
C ILE A 104 -10.72 10.34 3.76
N ASN A 105 -10.27 9.66 4.82
CA ASN A 105 -9.35 10.23 5.79
C ASN A 105 -8.03 10.67 5.12
N ASP A 106 -7.51 9.95 4.12
CA ASP A 106 -6.33 10.41 3.35
C ASP A 106 -6.58 11.76 2.67
N LEU A 107 -7.75 11.95 2.06
CA LEU A 107 -8.13 13.23 1.46
C LEU A 107 -8.22 14.35 2.50
N VAL A 108 -8.75 14.06 3.69
CA VAL A 108 -8.81 15.03 4.80
C VAL A 108 -7.39 15.41 5.26
N ILE A 109 -6.51 14.44 5.49
CA ILE A 109 -5.11 14.68 5.89
C ILE A 109 -4.38 15.51 4.83
N LYS A 110 -4.51 15.18 3.55
CA LYS A 110 -3.96 16.00 2.44
C LYS A 110 -4.47 17.43 2.48
N LYS A 111 -5.77 17.64 2.72
CA LYS A 111 -6.37 18.98 2.80
C LYS A 111 -5.83 19.76 4.01
N LEU A 112 -5.68 19.12 5.16
CA LEU A 112 -5.07 19.73 6.35
C LEU A 112 -3.59 20.06 6.17
N VAL A 113 -2.82 19.23 5.45
CA VAL A 113 -1.43 19.54 5.07
C VAL A 113 -1.37 20.71 4.09
N ASN A 114 -2.21 20.73 3.05
CA ASN A 114 -2.27 21.82 2.08
C ASN A 114 -2.68 23.16 2.72
N LYS A 115 -3.61 23.13 3.68
CA LYS A 115 -3.98 24.30 4.50
C LYS A 115 -2.89 24.73 5.48
N LYS A 116 -1.85 23.92 5.66
CA LYS A 116 -0.80 24.10 6.66
C LYS A 116 -1.34 24.05 8.09
N THR A 117 -2.41 23.28 8.34
CA THR A 117 -2.85 22.89 9.69
C THR A 117 -1.95 21.79 10.23
N LEU A 118 -1.61 20.82 9.38
CA LEU A 118 -0.64 19.76 9.65
C LEU A 118 0.64 19.98 8.84
N LEU A 119 1.76 19.54 9.40
CA LEU A 119 3.02 19.32 8.68
C LEU A 119 3.22 17.82 8.55
N PHE A 120 3.45 17.35 7.32
CA PHE A 120 3.78 15.97 7.04
C PHE A 120 5.10 15.92 6.29
N SER A 121 6.12 15.32 6.90
CA SER A 121 7.49 15.32 6.39
C SER A 121 8.12 13.93 6.46
N PRO A 122 9.02 13.59 5.52
CA PRO A 122 9.77 12.35 5.59
C PRO A 122 10.93 12.45 6.57
N LYS A 123 11.19 11.37 7.30
CA LYS A 123 12.45 11.11 7.97
C LYS A 123 13.38 10.44 6.95
N LYS A 124 14.61 10.99 6.84
CA LYS A 124 15.70 10.63 5.91
C LYS A 124 15.40 9.51 4.88
N GLY A 125 15.35 9.89 3.60
CA GLY A 125 15.51 8.96 2.47
C GLY A 125 14.24 8.32 1.92
N ARG A 126 13.10 8.42 2.61
CA ARG A 126 11.81 7.93 2.08
C ARG A 126 11.00 9.06 1.45
N PRO A 127 10.44 8.91 0.23
CA PRO A 127 9.48 9.86 -0.29
C PRO A 127 8.19 9.80 0.53
N ILE A 128 7.49 10.95 0.66
CA ILE A 128 6.11 10.97 1.14
C ILE A 128 5.28 10.04 0.23
N PRO A 129 4.42 9.15 0.75
CA PRO A 129 3.71 8.17 -0.08
C PRO A 129 2.89 8.79 -1.21
N TRP A 130 2.38 10.02 -1.04
CA TRP A 130 1.67 10.77 -2.08
C TRP A 130 2.52 11.13 -3.30
N ASN A 131 3.85 11.15 -3.16
CA ASN A 131 4.81 11.52 -4.19
C ASN A 131 5.56 10.29 -4.75
N ASP A 132 5.27 9.09 -4.23
CA ASP A 132 5.91 7.85 -4.67
C ASP A 132 5.03 7.16 -5.73
N ASN A 133 5.51 7.14 -6.98
CA ASN A 133 4.79 6.51 -8.09
C ASN A 133 4.61 4.99 -7.93
N SER A 134 5.35 4.35 -7.02
CA SER A 134 5.17 2.93 -6.69
C SER A 134 4.03 2.68 -5.70
N VAL A 135 3.49 3.73 -5.08
CA VAL A 135 2.38 3.68 -4.14
C VAL A 135 1.09 3.98 -4.87
N ASN A 136 0.15 3.03 -4.87
CA ASN A 136 -1.15 3.17 -5.53
C ASN A 136 -2.36 2.96 -4.60
N PHE A 137 -2.11 2.76 -3.30
CA PHE A 137 -3.12 2.95 -2.26
C PHE A 137 -2.52 3.63 -1.04
N ILE A 138 -3.32 4.46 -0.36
CA ILE A 138 -2.97 5.12 0.89
C ILE A 138 -4.23 5.21 1.74
N ASN A 139 -4.15 4.67 2.95
CA ASN A 139 -5.26 4.63 3.90
C ASN A 139 -4.81 5.25 5.23
N TRP A 140 -5.70 6.04 5.83
CA TRP A 140 -5.53 6.57 7.16
C TRP A 140 -6.65 6.09 8.07
N ASP A 141 -6.33 5.30 9.08
CA ASP A 141 -7.26 5.00 10.17
C ASP A 141 -7.13 6.09 11.24
N LYS A 142 -8.24 6.48 11.87
CA LYS A 142 -8.25 7.49 12.94
C LYS A 142 -8.97 6.95 14.18
N LYS A 143 -8.50 7.36 15.35
CA LYS A 143 -9.16 7.12 16.64
C LYS A 143 -9.02 8.35 17.53
N TRP A 144 -10.16 8.94 17.87
CA TRP A 144 -10.24 10.05 18.83
C TRP A 144 -10.17 9.52 20.26
N ASP A 145 -9.44 10.22 21.11
CA ASP A 145 -9.40 10.01 22.55
C ASP A 145 -9.72 11.36 23.22
N ASP A 146 -11.00 11.52 23.56
CA ASP A 146 -11.55 12.75 24.13
C ASP A 146 -11.05 13.02 25.54
N ASN A 147 -10.64 11.98 26.28
CA ASN A 147 -10.13 12.12 27.64
C ASN A 147 -8.71 12.71 27.63
N ASP A 148 -7.85 12.15 26.78
CA ASP A 148 -6.46 12.59 26.65
C ASP A 148 -6.29 13.73 25.63
N LYS A 149 -7.40 14.27 25.08
CA LYS A 149 -7.42 15.33 24.07
C LYS A 149 -6.43 15.04 22.92
N LYS A 150 -6.44 13.81 22.40
CA LYS A 150 -5.50 13.36 21.36
C LYS A 150 -6.21 12.61 20.23
N VAL A 151 -5.53 12.51 19.09
CA VAL A 151 -5.94 11.64 17.98
C VAL A 151 -4.81 10.71 17.60
N GLU A 152 -5.12 9.42 17.57
CA GLU A 152 -4.25 8.39 17.03
C GLU A 152 -4.57 8.22 15.54
N LEU A 153 -3.52 8.25 14.71
CA LEU A 153 -3.63 8.11 13.26
C LEU A 153 -2.73 6.96 12.81
N THR A 154 -3.25 6.05 11.99
CA THR A 154 -2.46 4.96 11.40
C THR A 154 -2.47 5.10 9.89
N LEU A 155 -1.31 5.41 9.33
CA LEU A 155 -1.05 5.43 7.90
C LEU A 155 -0.69 4.02 7.42
N ARG A 156 -1.32 3.55 6.35
CA ARG A 156 -0.98 2.33 5.63
C ARG A 156 -0.87 2.65 4.15
N PHE A 157 0.24 2.28 3.51
CA PHE A 157 0.47 2.55 2.10
C PHE A 157 1.19 1.39 1.41
N GLY A 158 1.07 1.33 0.10
CA GLY A 158 1.73 0.33 -0.73
C GLY A 158 1.09 0.23 -2.10
N HIS A 159 1.08 -0.97 -2.66
CA HIS A 159 0.56 -1.21 -4.00
C HIS A 159 -0.43 -2.38 -4.06
N TYR A 160 -1.34 -2.31 -5.03
CA TYR A 160 -2.11 -3.42 -5.53
C TYR A 160 -1.27 -4.24 -6.53
N HIS A 161 -1.18 -5.56 -6.33
CA HIS A 161 -0.64 -6.51 -7.32
C HIS A 161 -1.70 -6.91 -8.36
N SER A 162 -2.97 -6.80 -7.97
CA SER A 162 -4.16 -6.95 -8.81
C SER A 162 -5.29 -6.17 -8.15
N GLN A 163 -6.45 -6.03 -8.82
CA GLN A 163 -7.58 -5.25 -8.31
C GLN A 163 -8.03 -5.61 -6.88
N LEU A 164 -7.68 -6.81 -6.38
CA LEU A 164 -8.09 -7.29 -5.06
C LEU A 164 -6.92 -7.63 -4.12
N GLN A 165 -5.67 -7.65 -4.60
CA GLN A 165 -4.53 -8.04 -3.78
C GLN A 165 -3.69 -6.84 -3.35
N LYS A 166 -4.03 -6.34 -2.16
CA LYS A 166 -3.35 -5.23 -1.50
C LYS A 166 -2.04 -5.71 -0.84
N HIS A 167 -0.91 -5.11 -1.22
CA HIS A 167 0.39 -5.32 -0.59
C HIS A 167 0.84 -4.05 0.13
N THR A 168 0.75 -4.09 1.45
CA THR A 168 1.22 -3.01 2.32
C THR A 168 2.74 -3.01 2.40
N THR A 169 3.37 -1.93 1.93
CA THR A 169 4.82 -1.74 1.98
C THR A 169 5.25 -0.86 3.15
N GLY A 170 4.31 -0.15 3.77
CA GLY A 170 4.56 0.65 4.96
C GLY A 170 3.33 0.86 5.82
N ILE A 171 3.56 0.87 7.13
CA ILE A 171 2.58 1.18 8.17
C ILE A 171 3.26 2.14 9.14
N GLN A 172 2.60 3.21 9.55
CA GLN A 172 3.12 4.10 10.58
C GLN A 172 1.99 4.62 11.47
N LYS A 173 2.25 4.68 12.77
CA LYS A 173 1.34 5.26 13.76
C LYS A 173 1.81 6.66 14.16
N PHE A 174 0.87 7.57 14.35
CA PHE A 174 1.08 8.91 14.84
C PHE A 174 0.12 9.17 15.99
N SER A 175 0.53 10.05 16.90
CA SER A 175 -0.31 10.57 17.96
C SER A 175 -0.17 12.09 17.94
N LEU A 176 -1.27 12.79 17.68
CA LEU A 176 -1.33 14.24 17.83
C LEU A 176 -1.98 14.54 19.17
N VAL A 177 -1.20 15.09 20.09
CA VAL A 177 -1.65 15.51 21.42
C VAL A 177 -1.83 17.03 21.38
N PHE A 178 -2.93 17.51 21.95
CA PHE A 178 -3.25 18.93 21.99
C PHE A 178 -3.08 19.40 23.43
N ASP A 179 -2.19 20.38 23.60
CA ASP A 179 -2.08 21.12 24.86
C ASP A 179 -3.41 21.84 25.13
N GLU A 180 -3.78 21.97 26.41
CA GLU A 180 -5.05 22.60 26.81
C GLU A 180 -5.22 24.04 26.31
#